data_AF-A0A6A6YRJ6-F1
#
_entry.id   AF-A0A6A6YRJ6-F1
#
_cell.length_a   1.000
_cell.length_b   1.000
_cell.length_c   1.000
_cell.angle_alpha   90.00
_cell.angle_beta   90.00
_cell.angle_gamma   90.00
#
_symmetry.space_group_name_H-M   'P 1'
#
loop_
_entity.id
_entity.type
_entity.pdbx_description
1 polymer ?
#
loop_
_entity_poly.entity_id
_entity_poly.type
_entity_poly.pdbx_seq_one_letter_code
_entity_poly.pdbx_strand_id
1 'polypeptide(L)'
;MQAEVTPNSSTSSSRRAQSAGSIDEEIEIAISDVQYLLILNNEVNFLLDIKVEGDAPTLVLVYTTAAGQEVTKSALRKFRTDALERDDVSQPSFYRNFVFYGGKKADISLEPNAQDELAVWNVETLTFVASNPAAEVAPEPYVVLRGKTWQPWRIYYDFNACFMTSFKPSPEAPGR
;
A
#
# COMPACT_ATOMS: atom_id res chain seq x y z
N MET A 1 -0.88 51.68 -46.89
CA MET A 1 -0.99 50.39 -46.18
C MET A 1 0.37 50.11 -45.57
N GLN A 2 0.55 50.51 -44.30
CA GLN A 2 1.80 50.34 -43.56
C GLN A 2 1.70 49.04 -42.76
N ALA A 3 2.72 48.20 -42.84
CA ALA A 3 2.81 46.92 -42.14
C ALA A 3 3.50 47.11 -40.78
N GLU A 4 2.82 46.67 -39.75
CA GLU A 4 3.21 46.67 -38.34
C GLU A 4 4.14 45.47 -38.08
N VAL A 5 5.32 45.72 -37.50
CA VAL A 5 6.25 44.68 -37.04
C VAL A 5 6.49 44.92 -35.55
N THR A 6 5.89 44.07 -34.72
CA THR A 6 6.12 44.01 -33.27
C THR A 6 7.20 42.96 -32.98
N PRO A 7 8.24 43.26 -32.19
CA PRO A 7 9.09 42.22 -31.61
C PRO A 7 8.64 41.84 -30.20
N ASN A 8 8.39 40.54 -30.01
CA ASN A 8 8.36 39.88 -28.71
C ASN A 8 9.80 39.66 -28.20
N SER A 9 10.06 39.93 -26.92
CA SER A 9 11.12 39.24 -26.16
C SER A 9 10.87 39.35 -24.65
N SER A 10 10.79 38.17 -24.05
CA SER A 10 10.62 37.80 -22.65
C SER A 10 11.83 38.15 -21.80
N THR A 11 11.68 38.52 -20.51
CA THR A 11 12.33 37.78 -19.39
C THR A 11 11.85 38.20 -17.99
N SER A 12 11.54 37.17 -17.20
CA SER A 12 11.82 36.96 -15.76
C SER A 12 11.66 38.11 -14.75
N SER A 13 10.74 37.89 -13.81
CA SER A 13 11.02 38.15 -12.40
C SER A 13 10.32 37.12 -11.54
N SER A 14 11.14 36.14 -11.13
CA SER A 14 10.91 35.20 -10.04
C SER A 14 10.56 35.92 -8.74
N ARG A 15 9.53 35.47 -8.04
CA ARG A 15 9.46 35.53 -6.58
C ARG A 15 8.54 34.42 -6.04
N ARG A 16 9.21 33.36 -5.60
CA ARG A 16 8.87 32.43 -4.51
C ARG A 16 7.39 32.08 -4.34
N ALA A 17 7.02 30.93 -4.91
CA ALA A 17 6.04 30.06 -4.28
C ALA A 17 6.53 29.70 -2.87
N GLN A 18 5.73 30.03 -1.86
CA GLN A 18 5.89 29.47 -0.52
C GLN A 18 5.55 27.98 -0.63
N SER A 19 6.49 27.12 -0.22
CA SER A 19 6.25 25.68 -0.10
C SER A 19 5.23 25.46 1.02
N ALA A 20 3.97 25.28 0.65
CA ALA A 20 3.03 24.55 1.48
C ALA A 20 3.63 23.16 1.72
N GLY A 21 3.80 22.79 3.00
CA GLY A 21 4.24 21.46 3.36
C GLY A 21 3.38 20.42 2.65
N SER A 22 4.03 19.38 2.13
CA SER A 22 3.39 18.17 1.62
C SER A 22 2.42 17.68 2.69
N ILE A 23 1.12 17.85 2.48
CA ILE A 23 0.10 17.13 3.23
C ILE A 23 0.29 15.68 2.81
N ASP A 24 0.62 14.79 3.75
CA ASP A 24 0.60 13.36 3.50
C ASP A 24 -0.77 13.03 2.88
N GLU A 25 -0.76 12.52 1.64
CA GLU A 25 -1.99 12.24 0.90
C GLU A 25 -2.70 11.07 1.60
N GLU A 26 -3.59 11.35 2.53
CA GLU A 26 -4.43 10.34 3.17
C GLU A 26 -5.59 10.01 2.23
N ILE A 27 -5.65 8.74 1.77
CA ILE A 27 -6.72 8.24 0.90
C ILE A 27 -7.46 7.14 1.63
N GLU A 28 -8.77 7.29 1.79
CA GLU A 28 -9.61 6.21 2.31
C GLU A 28 -10.22 5.40 1.17
N ILE A 29 -10.23 4.08 1.32
CA ILE A 29 -10.91 3.16 0.41
C ILE A 29 -11.80 2.19 1.20
N ALA A 30 -12.88 1.74 0.59
CA ALA A 30 -13.72 0.67 1.11
C ALA A 30 -13.55 -0.59 0.25
N ILE A 31 -13.24 -1.70 0.89
CA ILE A 31 -13.15 -3.02 0.26
C ILE A 31 -14.17 -3.92 0.97
N SER A 32 -15.23 -4.28 0.24
CA SER A 32 -16.38 -4.97 0.80
C SER A 32 -17.01 -4.16 1.96
N ASP A 33 -16.91 -4.65 3.19
CA ASP A 33 -17.45 -4.05 4.42
C ASP A 33 -16.37 -3.45 5.33
N VAL A 34 -15.10 -3.44 4.89
CA VAL A 34 -13.98 -2.90 5.66
C VAL A 34 -13.40 -1.66 5.01
N GLN A 35 -13.10 -0.67 5.83
CA GLN A 35 -12.48 0.58 5.41
C GLN A 35 -10.99 0.58 5.71
N TYR A 36 -10.23 1.17 4.81
CA TYR A 36 -8.78 1.29 4.91
C TYR A 36 -8.35 2.73 4.67
N LEU A 37 -7.41 3.18 5.49
CA LEU A 37 -6.61 4.36 5.23
C LEU A 37 -5.36 3.92 4.46
N LEU A 38 -5.06 4.56 3.35
CA LEU A 38 -3.89 4.29 2.54
C LEU A 38 -2.77 5.24 2.93
N ILE A 39 -1.68 4.68 3.43
CA ILE A 39 -0.46 5.43 3.74
C ILE A 39 0.49 5.28 2.55
N LEU A 40 0.95 6.41 2.00
CA LEU A 40 1.87 6.38 0.88
C LEU A 40 3.19 5.74 1.32
N ASN A 41 3.66 4.74 0.58
CA ASN A 41 4.99 4.19 0.82
C ASN A 41 6.03 5.17 0.23
N ASN A 42 6.42 6.14 1.05
CA ASN A 42 7.22 7.30 0.66
C ASN A 42 8.69 6.96 0.33
N GLU A 43 9.18 5.80 0.74
CA GLU A 43 10.59 5.45 0.58
C GLU A 43 10.88 5.01 -0.85
N VAL A 44 10.12 4.05 -1.38
CA VAL A 44 10.26 3.59 -2.77
C VAL A 44 8.94 3.08 -3.32
N ASN A 45 8.58 3.54 -4.52
CA ASN A 45 7.48 2.98 -5.28
C ASN A 45 7.92 1.70 -6.02
N PHE A 46 7.88 0.56 -5.33
CA PHE A 46 8.48 -0.69 -5.81
C PHE A 46 7.58 -1.53 -6.72
N LEU A 47 6.30 -1.17 -6.89
CA LEU A 47 5.33 -1.85 -7.76
C LEU A 47 5.01 -1.08 -9.05
N LEU A 48 5.86 -0.13 -9.45
CA LEU A 48 5.68 0.69 -10.66
C LEU A 48 5.45 -0.12 -11.94
N ASP A 49 6.11 -1.28 -12.06
CA ASP A 49 6.07 -2.10 -13.27
C ASP A 49 4.84 -3.02 -13.35
N ILE A 50 4.00 -3.03 -12.33
CA ILE A 50 2.75 -3.80 -12.37
C ILE A 50 1.76 -3.07 -13.27
N LYS A 51 1.30 -3.77 -14.30
CA LYS A 51 0.23 -3.29 -15.17
C LYS A 51 -1.08 -3.30 -14.42
N VAL A 52 -1.41 -2.17 -13.82
CA VAL A 52 -2.72 -1.91 -13.23
C VAL A 52 -3.58 -1.22 -14.27
N GLU A 53 -4.70 -1.85 -14.62
CA GLU A 53 -5.64 -1.27 -15.57
C GLU A 53 -6.56 -0.26 -14.86
N GLY A 54 -6.49 1.00 -15.30
CA GLY A 54 -7.39 2.06 -14.86
C GLY A 54 -6.99 2.76 -13.55
N ASP A 55 -7.88 3.63 -13.08
CA ASP A 55 -7.67 4.47 -11.90
C ASP A 55 -8.18 3.82 -10.60
N ALA A 56 -8.67 2.58 -10.67
CA ALA A 56 -9.22 1.87 -9.53
C ALA A 56 -8.10 1.33 -8.62
N PRO A 57 -8.30 1.28 -7.29
CA PRO A 57 -7.36 0.65 -6.38
C PRO A 57 -7.19 -0.84 -6.73
N THR A 58 -5.95 -1.26 -6.94
CA THR A 58 -5.61 -2.67 -7.15
C THR A 58 -4.98 -3.23 -5.90
N LEU A 59 -5.67 -4.20 -5.31
CA LEU A 59 -5.22 -4.90 -4.11
C LEU A 59 -4.21 -5.95 -4.50
N VAL A 60 -3.07 -5.97 -3.84
CA VAL A 60 -2.00 -6.91 -4.12
C VAL A 60 -1.48 -7.53 -2.82
N LEU A 61 -1.09 -8.79 -2.89
CA LEU A 61 -0.36 -9.45 -1.82
C LEU A 61 1.08 -9.68 -2.25
N VAL A 62 2.02 -9.13 -1.49
CA VAL A 62 3.45 -9.26 -1.78
C VAL A 62 4.03 -10.42 -0.99
N TYR A 63 4.81 -11.26 -1.69
CA TYR A 63 5.61 -12.32 -1.11
C TYR A 63 7.05 -12.16 -1.54
N THR A 64 7.96 -12.01 -0.58
CA THR A 64 9.37 -11.78 -0.86
C THR A 64 10.08 -13.09 -1.23
N THR A 65 10.99 -12.98 -2.19
CA THR A 65 11.72 -14.09 -2.82
C THR A 65 13.14 -13.67 -3.12
N ALA A 66 14.02 -14.66 -3.32
CA ALA A 66 15.36 -14.46 -3.85
C ALA A 66 15.49 -15.10 -5.24
N ALA A 67 16.43 -14.62 -6.04
CA ALA A 67 16.79 -15.27 -7.30
C ALA A 67 17.30 -16.69 -7.04
N GLY A 68 16.82 -17.66 -7.82
CA GLY A 68 17.10 -19.09 -7.65
C GLY A 68 16.26 -19.77 -6.58
N GLN A 69 15.35 -19.07 -5.91
CA GLN A 69 14.52 -19.66 -4.87
C GLN A 69 13.44 -20.57 -5.46
N GLU A 70 13.29 -21.74 -4.84
CA GLU A 70 12.13 -22.59 -5.02
C GLU A 70 11.05 -22.23 -4.00
N VAL A 71 9.86 -21.90 -4.50
CA VAL A 71 8.69 -21.61 -3.68
C VAL A 71 7.85 -22.88 -3.58
N THR A 72 7.76 -23.41 -2.36
CA THR A 72 7.06 -24.65 -2.05
C THR A 72 5.69 -24.36 -1.44
N LYS A 73 4.81 -25.38 -1.47
CA LYS A 73 3.50 -25.30 -0.82
C LYS A 73 3.59 -25.02 0.68
N SER A 74 4.56 -25.62 1.36
CA SER A 74 4.76 -25.44 2.80
C SER A 74 5.22 -24.02 3.14
N ALA A 75 6.06 -23.41 2.30
CA ALA A 75 6.49 -22.03 2.47
C ALA A 75 5.31 -21.04 2.35
N LEU A 76 4.45 -21.22 1.35
CA LEU A 76 3.24 -20.39 1.19
C LEU A 76 2.29 -20.54 2.38
N ARG A 77 2.00 -21.77 2.81
CA ARG A 77 1.14 -22.01 3.98
C ARG A 77 1.70 -21.38 5.25
N LYS A 78 3.00 -21.53 5.47
CA LYS A 78 3.67 -20.90 6.61
C LYS A 78 3.52 -19.38 6.55
N PHE A 79 3.76 -18.77 5.40
CA PHE A 79 3.56 -17.35 5.20
C PHE A 79 2.13 -16.90 5.52
N ARG A 80 1.13 -17.65 5.05
CA ARG A 80 -0.26 -17.35 5.36
C ARG A 80 -0.53 -17.38 6.86
N THR A 81 -0.09 -18.42 7.56
CA THR A 81 -0.33 -18.55 9.01
C THR A 81 0.47 -17.55 9.84
N ASP A 82 1.70 -17.25 9.45
CA ASP A 82 2.58 -16.38 10.23
C ASP A 82 2.29 -14.89 9.99
N ALA A 83 2.01 -14.50 8.74
CA ALA A 83 1.81 -13.10 8.36
C ALA A 83 0.33 -12.73 8.19
N LEU A 84 -0.46 -13.53 7.47
CA LEU A 84 -1.79 -13.11 7.01
C LEU A 84 -2.91 -13.41 8.00
N GLU A 85 -2.84 -14.55 8.69
CA GLU A 85 -3.89 -14.94 9.65
C GLU A 85 -3.84 -14.14 10.95
N ARG A 86 -2.71 -13.49 11.23
CA ARG A 86 -2.51 -12.60 12.39
C ARG A 86 -2.75 -11.14 12.06
N ASP A 87 -2.72 -10.80 10.79
CA ASP A 87 -2.88 -9.44 10.29
C ASP A 87 -4.36 -9.18 9.99
N ASP A 88 -4.92 -8.19 10.66
CA ASP A 88 -6.32 -7.78 10.56
C ASP A 88 -6.60 -6.93 9.32
N VAL A 89 -5.56 -6.48 8.63
CA VAL A 89 -5.61 -5.81 7.31
C VAL A 89 -5.82 -6.84 6.20
N SER A 90 -5.33 -8.07 6.37
CA SER A 90 -5.38 -9.09 5.34
C SER A 90 -6.81 -9.57 5.09
N GLN A 91 -7.24 -9.49 3.83
CA GLN A 91 -8.51 -10.05 3.36
C GLN A 91 -8.30 -10.93 2.13
N PRO A 92 -9.19 -11.91 1.88
CA PRO A 92 -9.11 -12.75 0.69
C PRO A 92 -9.02 -11.97 -0.63
N SER A 93 -9.58 -10.75 -0.70
CA SER A 93 -9.52 -9.88 -1.87
C SER A 93 -8.10 -9.46 -2.25
N PHE A 94 -7.17 -9.36 -1.31
CA PHE A 94 -5.76 -9.07 -1.59
C PHE A 94 -5.05 -10.23 -2.30
N TYR A 95 -5.57 -11.45 -2.18
CA TYR A 95 -4.90 -12.64 -2.74
C TYR A 95 -5.07 -12.72 -4.25
N ARG A 96 -6.07 -12.04 -4.83
CA ARG A 96 -6.35 -12.10 -6.27
C ARG A 96 -5.15 -11.70 -7.14
N ASN A 97 -4.38 -10.70 -6.70
CA ASN A 97 -3.16 -10.29 -7.38
C ASN A 97 -1.96 -10.58 -6.48
N PHE A 98 -1.23 -11.64 -6.79
CA PHE A 98 -0.10 -12.08 -5.99
C PHE A 98 1.21 -11.68 -6.66
N VAL A 99 2.10 -11.07 -5.89
CA VAL A 99 3.37 -10.51 -6.38
C VAL A 99 4.53 -11.22 -5.70
N PHE A 100 5.32 -11.96 -6.48
CA PHE A 100 6.63 -12.42 -6.06
C PHE A 100 7.64 -11.30 -6.24
N TYR A 101 8.12 -10.74 -5.12
CA TYR A 101 9.07 -9.64 -5.11
C TYR A 101 10.47 -10.15 -4.79
N GLY A 102 11.46 -9.79 -5.60
CA GLY A 102 12.87 -10.05 -5.35
C GLY A 102 13.56 -10.94 -6.38
N GLY A 103 12.80 -11.71 -7.17
CA GLY A 103 13.30 -12.50 -8.31
C GLY A 103 12.45 -12.33 -9.57
N LYS A 104 13.06 -12.49 -10.74
CA LYS A 104 12.32 -12.51 -12.01
C LYS A 104 11.67 -13.87 -12.22
N LYS A 105 10.64 -13.93 -13.07
CA LYS A 105 9.94 -15.20 -13.41
C LYS A 105 10.87 -16.33 -13.85
N ALA A 106 11.98 -16.01 -14.54
CA ALA A 106 12.95 -17.02 -14.99
C ALA A 106 13.82 -17.57 -13.85
N ASP A 107 13.94 -16.83 -12.74
CA ASP A 107 14.82 -17.15 -11.61
C ASP A 107 14.06 -17.78 -10.45
N ILE A 108 12.72 -17.84 -10.51
CA ILE A 108 11.88 -18.40 -9.44
C ILE A 108 11.26 -19.70 -9.94
N SER A 109 11.49 -20.78 -9.20
CA SER A 109 10.82 -22.06 -9.43
C SER A 109 9.60 -22.17 -8.53
N LEU A 110 8.42 -22.38 -9.11
CA LEU A 110 7.22 -22.71 -8.36
C LEU A 110 6.99 -24.22 -8.42
N GLU A 111 7.03 -24.88 -7.26
CA GLU A 111 6.66 -26.28 -7.14
C GLU A 111 5.20 -26.47 -7.64
N PRO A 112 4.86 -27.57 -8.34
CA PRO A 112 3.49 -27.82 -8.79
C PRO A 112 2.45 -27.71 -7.65
N ASN A 113 2.77 -28.27 -6.49
CA ASN A 113 1.92 -28.19 -5.30
C ASN A 113 1.73 -26.75 -4.79
N ALA A 114 2.69 -25.86 -5.02
CA ALA A 114 2.59 -24.45 -4.66
C ALA A 114 1.62 -23.71 -5.60
N GLN A 115 1.62 -24.06 -6.89
CA GLN A 115 0.65 -23.52 -7.86
C GLN A 115 -0.78 -23.93 -7.49
N ASP A 116 -0.98 -25.20 -7.10
CA ASP A 116 -2.28 -25.68 -6.62
C ASP A 116 -2.73 -24.92 -5.37
N GLU A 117 -1.80 -24.63 -4.45
CA GLU A 117 -2.11 -23.85 -3.24
C GLU A 117 -2.51 -22.41 -3.57
N LEU A 118 -1.83 -21.75 -4.51
CA LEU A 118 -2.22 -20.42 -5.00
C LEU A 118 -3.61 -20.45 -5.67
N ALA A 119 -3.93 -21.50 -6.42
CA ALA A 119 -5.26 -21.68 -6.99
C ALA A 119 -6.33 -21.83 -5.89
N VAL A 120 -6.05 -22.56 -4.81
CA VAL A 120 -6.95 -22.67 -3.63
C VAL A 120 -7.19 -21.32 -2.97
N TRP A 121 -6.21 -20.40 -3.03
CA TRP A 121 -6.35 -19.05 -2.49
C TRP A 121 -7.10 -18.09 -3.44
N ASN A 122 -7.58 -18.59 -4.58
CA ASN A 122 -8.21 -17.82 -5.66
C ASN A 122 -7.29 -16.71 -6.19
N VAL A 123 -6.00 -17.00 -6.34
CA VAL A 123 -5.08 -16.09 -7.03
C VAL A 123 -5.40 -16.08 -8.52
N GLU A 124 -5.70 -14.90 -9.06
CA GLU A 124 -6.06 -14.69 -10.47
C GLU A 124 -4.83 -14.28 -11.29
N THR A 125 -3.98 -13.41 -10.73
CA THR A 125 -2.79 -12.90 -11.39
C THR A 125 -1.53 -13.18 -10.58
N LEU A 126 -0.49 -13.65 -11.27
CA LEU A 126 0.85 -13.85 -10.71
C LEU A 126 1.83 -12.90 -11.40
N THR A 127 2.40 -11.99 -10.62
CA THR A 127 3.40 -11.03 -11.09
C THR A 127 4.74 -11.29 -10.43
N PHE A 128 5.81 -11.10 -11.19
CA PHE A 128 7.18 -11.30 -10.73
C PHE A 128 7.95 -9.99 -10.88
N VAL A 129 8.42 -9.44 -9.78
CA VAL A 129 9.10 -8.15 -9.72
C VAL A 129 10.52 -8.37 -9.21
N ALA A 130 11.51 -7.87 -9.94
CA ALA A 130 12.90 -7.95 -9.51
C ALA A 130 13.14 -7.09 -8.26
N SER A 131 14.09 -7.49 -7.42
CA SER A 131 14.46 -6.70 -6.23
C SER A 131 14.94 -5.30 -6.62
N ASN A 132 14.52 -4.29 -5.87
CA ASN A 132 15.09 -2.96 -5.90
C ASN A 132 15.98 -2.79 -4.66
N PRO A 133 17.31 -2.61 -4.82
CA PRO A 133 18.23 -2.50 -3.69
C PRO A 133 17.99 -1.25 -2.81
N ALA A 134 17.22 -0.28 -3.30
CA ALA A 134 16.84 0.89 -2.52
C ALA A 134 15.55 0.67 -1.69
N ALA A 135 14.81 -0.42 -1.91
CA ALA A 135 13.54 -0.69 -1.25
C ALA A 135 13.68 -1.83 -0.23
N GLU A 136 13.30 -1.57 1.01
CA GLU A 136 13.03 -2.62 1.98
C GLU A 136 11.53 -2.96 1.91
N VAL A 137 11.21 -4.13 1.37
CA VAL A 137 9.82 -4.53 1.10
C VAL A 137 9.43 -5.65 2.05
N ALA A 138 8.37 -5.44 2.82
CA ALA A 138 7.79 -6.46 3.67
C ALA A 138 6.85 -7.38 2.86
N PRO A 139 6.77 -8.68 3.19
CA PRO A 139 5.81 -9.57 2.57
C PRO A 139 4.42 -9.39 3.21
N GLU A 140 3.63 -8.45 2.70
CA GLU A 140 2.34 -8.07 3.30
C GLU A 140 1.36 -7.53 2.22
N PRO A 141 0.10 -7.22 2.58
CA PRO A 141 -0.85 -6.57 1.68
C PRO A 141 -0.42 -5.15 1.29
N TYR A 142 -0.57 -4.81 0.01
CA TYR A 142 -0.40 -3.44 -0.50
C TYR A 142 -1.55 -3.06 -1.44
N VAL A 143 -1.64 -1.77 -1.74
CA VAL A 143 -2.57 -1.22 -2.73
C VAL A 143 -1.77 -0.44 -3.77
N VAL A 144 -2.00 -0.73 -5.05
CA VAL A 144 -1.52 0.11 -6.15
C VAL A 144 -2.66 1.02 -6.59
N LEU A 145 -2.43 2.33 -6.49
CA LEU A 145 -3.42 3.33 -6.85
C LEU A 145 -2.72 4.55 -7.46
N ARG A 146 -3.19 4.99 -8.62
CA ARG A 146 -2.62 6.13 -9.38
C ARG A 146 -1.11 5.98 -9.63
N GLY A 147 -0.68 4.76 -9.94
CA GLY A 147 0.72 4.43 -10.18
C GLY A 147 1.63 4.55 -8.95
N LYS A 148 1.07 4.68 -7.73
CA LYS A 148 1.81 4.68 -6.47
C LYS A 148 1.51 3.41 -5.66
N THR A 149 2.47 3.00 -4.83
CA THR A 149 2.33 1.89 -3.89
C THR A 149 1.94 2.44 -2.52
N TRP A 150 0.88 1.88 -1.94
CA TRP A 150 0.29 2.31 -0.68
C TRP A 150 0.21 1.14 0.29
N GLN A 151 0.45 1.41 1.57
CA GLN A 151 0.23 0.46 2.64
C GLN A 151 -1.18 0.65 3.20
N PRO A 152 -2.04 -0.38 3.17
CA PRO A 152 -3.39 -0.30 3.71
C PRO A 152 -3.37 -0.44 5.24
N TRP A 153 -4.05 0.47 5.93
CA TRP A 153 -4.24 0.44 7.38
C TRP A 153 -5.73 0.33 7.66
N ARG A 154 -6.15 -0.72 8.36
CA ARG A 154 -7.57 -0.93 8.64
C ARG A 154 -8.11 0.15 9.58
N ILE A 155 -9.24 0.76 9.21
CA ILE A 155 -9.93 1.75 10.03
C ILE A 155 -10.89 1.03 10.98
N TYR A 156 -10.77 1.34 12.27
CA TYR A 156 -11.68 0.89 13.31
C TYR A 156 -12.50 2.06 13.83
N TYR A 157 -13.82 1.96 13.70
CA TYR A 157 -14.73 2.89 14.36
C TYR A 157 -15.05 2.37 15.77
N ASP A 158 -14.45 3.00 16.78
CA ASP A 158 -14.91 2.81 18.15
C ASP A 158 -16.14 3.68 18.40
N PHE A 159 -17.32 3.06 18.34
CA PHE A 159 -18.59 3.72 18.67
C PHE A 159 -18.71 4.10 20.15
N ASN A 160 -17.81 3.63 21.04
CA ASN A 160 -17.91 3.91 22.46
C ASN A 160 -17.21 5.20 22.90
N ALA A 161 -16.33 5.80 22.09
CA ALA A 161 -15.67 7.10 22.33
C ALA A 161 -15.46 7.46 23.82
N CYS A 162 -14.99 6.51 24.64
CA CYS A 162 -14.89 6.70 26.09
C CYS A 162 -13.59 7.43 26.40
N PHE A 163 -13.53 8.72 26.07
CA PHE A 163 -12.64 9.62 26.79
C PHE A 163 -13.20 9.75 28.20
N MET A 164 -12.61 9.01 29.15
CA MET A 164 -12.85 9.23 30.57
C MET A 164 -12.45 10.67 30.90
N THR A 165 -13.44 11.55 31.07
CA THR A 165 -13.23 12.83 31.75
C THR A 165 -13.12 12.52 33.23
N SER A 166 -11.92 12.65 33.79
CA SER A 166 -11.73 12.54 35.24
C SER A 166 -12.40 13.74 35.92
N PHE A 167 -13.30 13.48 36.87
CA PHE A 167 -13.82 14.52 37.75
C PHE A 167 -12.81 14.76 38.87
N LYS A 168 -12.37 16.02 39.04
CA LYS A 168 -11.64 16.46 40.22
C LYS A 168 -12.59 16.38 41.42
N PRO A 169 -12.29 15.63 42.50
CA PRO A 169 -13.11 15.68 43.70
C PRO A 169 -13.07 17.11 44.26
N SER A 170 -14.23 17.76 44.39
CA SER A 170 -14.35 18.98 45.17
C SER A 170 -14.29 18.60 46.64
N PRO A 171 -13.44 19.22 47.46
CA PRO A 171 -13.60 19.13 48.90
C PRO A 171 -14.96 19.76 49.25
N GLU A 172 -15.76 19.04 50.02
CA GLU A 172 -16.99 19.56 50.61
C GLU A 172 -16.71 20.89 51.33
N ALA A 173 -17.59 21.87 51.12
CA ALA A 173 -17.55 23.13 51.85
C ALA A 173 -17.75 22.85 53.36
N PRO A 174 -16.93 23.45 54.24
CA PRO A 174 -17.17 23.32 55.67
C PRO A 174 -18.45 24.07 56.05
N GLY A 175 -19.50 23.31 56.36
CA GLY A 175 -20.66 23.78 57.08
C GLY A 175 -20.43 23.71 58.59
N ARG A 176 -19.98 24.82 59.18
CA ARG A 176 -20.42 25.41 60.48
C ARG A 176 -19.45 26.47 60.95
#